data_AF-A0AAW8TW60-F1
#
_entry.id   AF-A0AAW8TW60-F1
#
_cell.length_a   1.000
_cell.length_b   1.000
_cell.length_c   1.000
_cell.angle_alpha   90.00
_cell.angle_beta   90.00
_cell.angle_gamma   90.00
#
_symmetry.space_group_name_H-M   'P 1'
#
loop_
_entity.id
_entity.type
_entity.pdbx_description
1 polymer ?
#
loop_
_entity_poly.entity_id
_entity_poly.type
_entity_poly.pdbx_seq_one_letter_code
_entity_poly.pdbx_strand_id
1 'polypeptide(L)' 'MKLHAVFYLLENHTEWQFYGAFTTSEMAKNLEAHIVRSYAKPYRDIVDTKIVKFEEVAE' A
#
# COMPACT_ATOMS: atom_id res chain seq x y z
N MET A 1 -11.94 14.19 -6.98
CA MET A 1 -11.95 12.74 -6.66
C MET A 1 -10.90 12.45 -5.59
N LYS A 2 -11.17 11.56 -4.64
CA LYS A 2 -10.20 11.13 -3.60
C LYS A 2 -9.71 9.72 -3.90
N LEU A 3 -8.40 9.50 -3.88
CA LEU A 3 -7.75 8.24 -4.23
C LEU A 3 -6.75 7.85 -3.13
N HIS A 4 -6.73 6.58 -2.76
CA HIS A 4 -5.89 6.02 -1.72
C HIS A 4 -4.98 4.97 -2.34
N ALA A 5 -3.69 5.27 -2.52
CA ALA A 5 -2.72 4.34 -3.05
C ALA A 5 -1.98 3.61 -1.93
N VAL A 6 -1.84 2.30 -2.06
CA VAL A 6 -1.12 1.43 -1.12
C VAL A 6 0.25 1.10 -1.70
N PHE A 7 1.27 1.25 -0.86
CA PHE A 7 2.65 0.91 -1.18
C PHE A 7 3.21 -0.05 -0.13
N TYR A 8 4.23 -0.82 -0.52
CA TYR A 8 4.98 -1.69 0.38
C TYR A 8 6.49 -1.51 0.18
N LEU A 9 7.26 -1.85 1.21
CA LEU A 9 8.72 -1.86 1.20
C LEU A 9 9.22 -3.29 1.42
N LEU A 10 10.21 -3.70 0.63
CA LEU A 10 10.87 -5.00 0.79
C LEU A 10 12.18 -4.81 1.57
N GLU A 11 12.58 -5.81 2.37
CA GLU A 11 13.76 -5.76 3.26
C GLU A 11 15.05 -5.35 2.55
N ASN A 12 15.21 -5.74 1.28
CA ASN A 12 16.39 -5.46 0.46
C ASN A 12 16.19 -4.35 -0.58
N HIS A 13 15.11 -3.58 -0.48
CA HIS A 13 14.80 -2.48 -1.40
C HIS A 13 14.75 -1.17 -0.64
N THR A 14 15.27 -0.10 -1.25
CA THR A 14 15.18 1.27 -0.72
C THR A 14 13.95 2.02 -1.21
N GLU A 15 13.27 1.47 -2.22
CA GLU A 15 12.15 2.11 -2.91
C GLU A 15 10.81 1.48 -2.54
N TRP A 16 9.84 2.35 -2.29
CA TRP A 16 8.45 1.96 -2.07
C TRP A 16 7.83 1.48 -3.38
N GLN A 17 7.31 0.26 -3.37
CA GLN A 17 6.66 -0.35 -4.53
C GLN A 17 5.16 -0.12 -4.50
N PHE A 18 4.58 0.26 -5.65
CA PHE A 18 3.14 0.42 -5.79
C PHE A 18 2.45 -0.94 -5.78
N TYR A 19 1.38 -1.07 -4.98
CA TYR A 19 0.55 -2.26 -4.97
C TYR A 19 -0.78 -2.05 -5.71
N GLY A 20 -1.50 -0.98 -5.38
CA GLY A 20 -2.84 -0.73 -5.89
C GLY A 20 -3.44 0.56 -5.33
N ALA A 21 -4.53 1.04 -5.93
CA ALA A 21 -5.18 2.28 -5.52
C ALA A 21 -6.71 2.16 -5.48
N PHE A 22 -7.32 2.85 -4.53
CA PHE A 22 -8.73 2.68 -4.15
C PHE A 22 -9.43 4.01 -3.98
N THR A 23 -10.73 4.04 -4.27
CA THR A 23 -11.57 5.22 -4.09
C THR A 23 -12.00 5.44 -2.64
N THR A 24 -11.82 4.44 -1.76
CA THR A 24 -12.16 4.53 -0.33
C THR A 24 -10.99 4.12 0.55
N SER A 25 -10.90 4.75 1.73
CA SER A 25 -9.84 4.44 2.70
C SER A 25 -10.00 3.06 3.33
N GLU A 26 -11.23 2.55 3.43
CA GLU A 26 -11.51 1.24 4.02
C GLU A 26 -10.93 0.11 3.16
N MET A 27 -11.13 0.16 1.84
CA MET A 27 -10.55 -0.82 0.93
C MET A 27 -9.02 -0.79 0.95
N ALA A 28 -8.42 0.41 0.98
CA ALA A 28 -6.97 0.56 1.08
C ALA A 28 -6.41 -0.06 2.37
N LYS A 29 -7.08 0.15 3.52
CA LYS A 29 -6.69 -0.46 4.81
C LYS A 29 -6.88 -1.98 4.83
N ASN A 30 -7.96 -2.49 4.27
CA ASN A 30 -8.20 -3.92 4.18
C ASN A 30 -7.10 -4.61 3.36
N LEU A 31 -6.66 -3.97 2.29
CA LEU A 31 -5.56 -4.48 1.48
C LEU A 31 -4.21 -4.38 2.18
N GLU A 32 -3.91 -3.26 2.84
CA GLU A 32 -2.71 -3.09 3.66
C GLU A 32 -2.60 -4.23 4.69
N ALA A 33 -3.68 -4.52 5.41
CA ALA A 33 -3.72 -5.63 6.36
C ALA A 33 -3.55 -7.00 5.68
N HIS A 34 -4.08 -7.18 4.46
CA HIS A 34 -3.89 -8.42 3.70
C HIS A 34 -2.43 -8.61 3.25
N ILE A 35 -1.76 -7.54 2.82
CA ILE A 35 -0.34 -7.52 2.46
C ILE A 35 0.51 -7.88 3.69
N VAL A 36 0.19 -7.39 4.87
CA VAL A 36 0.95 -7.78 6.08
C VAL A 36 0.69 -9.25 6.45
N ARG A 37 -0.55 -9.75 6.31
CA ARG A 37 -0.95 -11.12 6.72
C ARG A 37 -0.46 -12.23 5.80
N SER A 38 -0.50 -12.03 4.48
CA SER A 38 -0.17 -13.07 3.49
C SER A 38 1.33 -13.39 3.40
N TYR A 39 2.19 -12.53 3.95
CA TYR A 39 3.63 -12.57 3.73
C TYR A 39 4.46 -13.14 4.90
N ALA A 40 3.81 -13.70 5.93
CA ALA A 40 4.45 -14.59 6.91
C ALA A 40 4.94 -15.95 6.30
N LYS A 41 5.16 -16.01 4.99
CA LYS A 41 5.71 -17.16 4.23
C LYS A 41 6.97 -16.68 3.48
N PRO A 42 8.00 -17.54 3.31
CA PRO A 42 9.42 -17.16 3.18
C PRO A 42 9.84 -16.58 1.82
N TYR A 43 8.92 -16.02 1.02
CA TYR A 43 9.20 -15.70 -0.38
C TYR A 43 9.28 -14.20 -0.70
N ARG A 44 8.84 -13.29 0.19
CA ARG A 44 9.05 -11.84 0.05
C ARG A 44 8.97 -11.15 1.42
N ASP A 45 10.09 -10.62 1.91
CA ASP A 45 10.18 -9.92 3.19
C ASP A 45 9.63 -8.49 3.05
N ILE A 46 8.31 -8.34 3.08
CA ILE A 46 7.70 -7.01 3.22
C ILE A 46 7.96 -6.52 4.64
N VAL A 47 8.69 -5.42 4.77
CA VAL A 47 9.08 -4.85 6.07
C VAL A 47 8.17 -3.71 6.51
N ASP A 48 7.48 -3.06 5.56
CA ASP A 48 6.57 -1.98 5.88
C ASP A 48 5.53 -1.75 4.76
N THR A 49 4.44 -1.06 5.10
CA THR A 49 3.36 -0.65 4.20
C THR A 49 2.92 0.77 4.50
N LYS A 50 2.47 1.52 3.48
CA LYS A 50 1.88 2.84 3.69
C LYS A 50 0.76 3.14 2.72
N ILE A 51 -0.16 4.00 3.14
CA ILE A 51 -1.26 4.52 2.31
C ILE A 51 -1.05 6.02 2.06
N VAL A 52 -0.99 6.40 0.78
CA VAL A 52 -0.90 7.80 0.33
C VAL A 52 -2.27 8.26 -0.18
N LYS A 53 -2.72 9.42 0.29
CA LYS A 53 -3.98 10.02 -0.13
C LYS A 53 -3.74 11.07 -1.22
N PHE A 54 -4.45 10.94 -2.31
CA PHE A 54 -4.48 11.90 -3.41
C PHE A 54 -5.85 12.56 -3.41
N GLU A 55 -5.86 13.89 -3.35
CA GLU A 55 -7.06 14.69 -3.54
C GLU A 55 -6.91 15.44 -4.86
N GLU A 56 -7.94 15.38 -5.70
CA GLU A 56 -8.01 16.21 -6.90
C GLU A 56 -8.01 17.68 -6.47
N VAL A 57 -6.93 18.39 -6.80
CA VAL A 57 -6.84 19.82 -6.66
C VAL A 57 -7.40 20.40 -7.96
N ALA A 58 -8.57 21.05 -7.89
CA ALA A 58 -9.10 21.80 -9.02
C ALA A 58 -8.19 23.03 -9.22
N GLU A 59 -7.47 23.06 -10.33
CA GLU A 59 -6.62 24.18 -10.76
C GLU A 59 -7.46 25.30 -11.36
#